data_AF-A0A1H0UUL8-F1
#
_entry.id   AF-A0A1H0UUL8-F1
#
_cell.length_a   1.000
_cell.length_b   1.000
_cell.length_c   1.000
_cell.angle_alpha   90.00
_cell.angle_beta   90.00
_cell.angle_gamma   90.00
#
_symmetry.space_group_name_H-M   'P 1'
#
loop_
_entity.id
_entity.type
_entity.pdbx_description
1 polymer ?
#
loop_
_entity_poly.entity_id
_entity_poly.type
_entity_poly.pdbx_seq_one_letter_code
_entity_poly.pdbx_strand_id
1 'polypeptide(L)'
;MKINASELRAILPQSRFGNFLLDRTYSLPTGDEIRQAVNDFIISRGNFDYELDRNDCDNAVWDLVGELSKHGWTVGLCVTNTHAVMGYVTNDTQVGFVDAITGFELNEPQIKLTVWP
;
A
#
# COMPACT_ATOMS: atom_id res chain seq x y z
N MET A 1 15.29 -0.76 -8.24
CA MET A 1 16.38 -0.40 -7.27
C MET A 1 16.24 -1.32 -6.05
N LYS A 2 17.31 -1.58 -5.29
CA LYS A 2 17.21 -2.28 -4.00
C LYS A 2 17.70 -1.38 -2.87
N ILE A 3 16.99 -1.38 -1.75
CA ILE A 3 17.39 -0.68 -0.52
C ILE A 3 17.29 -1.62 0.68
N ASN A 4 18.00 -1.32 1.76
CA ASN A 4 17.91 -2.05 3.01
C ASN A 4 16.83 -1.48 3.95
N ALA A 5 16.52 -2.20 5.03
CA ALA A 5 15.51 -1.78 5.99
C ALA A 5 15.79 -0.44 6.70
N SER A 6 17.05 -0.08 6.93
CA SER A 6 17.40 1.20 7.54
C SER A 6 17.15 2.36 6.57
N GLU A 7 17.50 2.19 5.30
CA GLU A 7 17.24 3.17 4.24
C GLU A 7 15.73 3.36 4.05
N LEU A 8 14.96 2.26 4.01
CA LEU A 8 13.51 2.33 3.89
C LEU A 8 12.87 3.06 5.08
N ARG A 9 13.30 2.78 6.31
CA ARG A 9 12.80 3.50 7.50
C ARG A 9 13.02 5.01 7.46
N ALA A 10 14.09 5.47 6.80
CA ALA A 10 14.39 6.89 6.68
C ALA A 10 13.49 7.61 5.66
N ILE A 11 12.94 6.87 4.69
CA ILE A 11 12.05 7.38 3.64
C ILE A 11 10.59 7.36 4.12
N LEU A 12 10.19 6.30 4.85
CA LEU A 12 8.82 6.13 5.28
C LEU A 12 8.38 7.24 6.24
N PRO A 13 7.14 7.75 6.10
CA PRO A 13 6.59 8.68 7.07
C PRO A 13 6.54 8.05 8.47
N GLN A 14 6.70 8.89 9.49
CA GLN A 14 6.59 8.46 10.88
C GLN A 14 5.15 8.06 11.18
N SER A 15 4.92 6.76 11.40
CA SER A 15 3.64 6.22 11.83
C SER A 15 3.55 6.23 13.36
N ARG A 16 2.40 6.63 13.90
CA ARG A 16 2.11 6.53 15.36
C ARG A 16 2.24 5.10 15.87
N PHE A 17 1.92 4.12 15.03
CA PHE A 17 1.98 2.69 15.37
C PHE A 17 3.31 2.04 14.96
N GLY A 18 4.23 2.84 14.42
CA GLY A 18 5.50 2.37 13.88
C GLY A 18 5.37 1.77 12.47
N ASN A 19 6.52 1.60 11.84
CA ASN A 19 6.66 0.91 10.56
C ASN A 19 7.19 -0.50 10.83
N PHE A 20 6.38 -1.50 10.49
CA PHE A 20 6.74 -2.92 10.61
C PHE A 20 7.38 -3.38 9.30
N LEU A 21 8.68 -3.66 9.37
CA LEU A 21 9.50 -4.07 8.24
C LEU A 21 9.74 -5.58 8.33
N LEU A 22 9.23 -6.31 7.34
CA LEU A 22 9.23 -7.78 7.34
C LEU A 22 10.48 -8.41 6.69
N ASP A 23 11.25 -7.63 5.92
CA ASP A 23 12.40 -8.11 5.15
C ASP A 23 13.67 -7.31 5.47
N ARG A 24 14.81 -7.84 5.03
CA ARG A 24 16.12 -7.17 5.16
C ARG A 24 16.42 -6.20 4.01
N THR A 25 15.93 -6.53 2.83
CA THR A 25 16.17 -5.80 1.58
C THR A 25 14.88 -5.73 0.77
N TYR A 26 14.70 -4.62 0.09
CA TYR A 26 13.45 -4.23 -0.55
C TYR A 26 13.70 -3.83 -1.99
N SER A 27 12.96 -4.42 -2.94
CA SER A 27 13.01 -4.02 -4.34
C SER A 27 11.94 -2.96 -4.59
N LEU A 28 12.36 -1.81 -5.11
CA LEU A 28 11.48 -0.67 -5.37
C LEU A 28 11.11 -0.60 -6.86
N PRO A 29 9.81 -0.53 -7.19
CA PRO A 29 9.31 -0.29 -8.56
C PRO A 29 9.51 1.16 -8.99
N THR A 30 9.45 1.44 -10.28
CA THR A 30 9.17 2.78 -10.81
C THR A 30 7.71 3.16 -10.53
N GLY A 31 7.40 4.46 -10.61
CA GLY A 31 6.02 4.94 -10.53
C GLY A 31 5.11 4.39 -11.64
N ASP A 32 5.64 4.10 -12.83
CA ASP A 32 4.84 3.56 -13.93
C ASP A 32 4.56 2.06 -13.76
N GLU A 33 5.55 1.30 -13.28
CA GLU A 33 5.41 -0.12 -12.96
C GLU A 33 4.31 -0.37 -11.92
N ILE A 34 4.30 0.40 -10.83
CA ILE A 34 3.30 0.23 -9.76
C ILE A 34 1.89 0.62 -10.24
N ARG A 35 1.75 1.73 -10.99
CA ARG A 35 0.46 2.17 -11.54
C ARG A 35 -0.11 1.16 -12.53
N GLN A 36 0.74 0.62 -13.40
CA GLN A 36 0.33 -0.41 -14.35
C GLN A 36 -0.15 -1.67 -13.61
N ALA A 37 0.63 -2.16 -12.64
CA ALA A 37 0.27 -3.36 -11.89
C ALA A 37 -1.03 -3.18 -11.07
N VAL A 38 -1.23 -2.02 -10.45
CA VAL A 38 -2.49 -1.68 -9.77
C VAL A 38 -3.64 -1.68 -10.78
N ASN A 39 -3.49 -1.01 -11.92
CA ASN A 39 -4.55 -0.95 -12.93
C ASN A 39 -4.91 -2.34 -13.46
N ASP A 40 -3.91 -3.19 -13.74
CA ASP A 40 -4.12 -4.56 -14.18
C ASP A 40 -4.85 -5.39 -13.11
N PHE A 41 -4.48 -5.22 -11.83
CA PHE A 41 -5.19 -5.82 -10.71
C PHE A 41 -6.65 -5.40 -10.67
N ILE A 42 -6.95 -4.10 -10.72
CA ILE A 42 -8.34 -3.59 -10.68
C ILE A 42 -9.17 -4.12 -11.84
N ILE A 43 -8.62 -4.11 -13.06
CA ILE A 43 -9.29 -4.65 -14.24
C ILE A 43 -9.54 -6.16 -14.08
N SER A 44 -8.54 -6.91 -13.62
CA SER A 44 -8.64 -8.37 -13.48
C SER A 44 -9.62 -8.81 -12.40
N ARG A 45 -9.70 -8.06 -11.29
CA ARG A 45 -10.63 -8.32 -10.20
C ARG A 45 -12.06 -7.99 -10.59
N GLY A 46 -12.27 -7.00 -11.46
CA GLY A 46 -13.58 -6.52 -11.83
C GLY A 46 -14.28 -5.81 -10.67
N ASN A 47 -15.61 -5.96 -10.58
CA ASN A 47 -16.38 -5.33 -9.50
C ASN A 47 -16.03 -5.96 -8.14
N PHE A 48 -15.54 -5.13 -7.22
CA PHE A 48 -15.33 -5.53 -5.83
C PHE A 48 -16.68 -5.51 -5.09
N ASP A 49 -17.12 -6.67 -4.62
CA ASP A 49 -18.39 -6.82 -3.88
C ASP A 49 -18.19 -6.44 -2.40
N TYR A 50 -18.35 -5.15 -2.11
CA TYR A 50 -18.07 -4.60 -0.79
C TYR A 50 -19.11 -5.08 0.25
N GLU A 51 -18.63 -5.76 1.30
CA GLU A 51 -19.41 -6.14 2.48
C GLU A 51 -18.65 -5.72 3.74
N LEU A 52 -19.24 -4.82 4.54
CA LEU A 52 -18.61 -4.31 5.77
C LEU A 52 -18.18 -5.46 6.70
N ASP A 53 -16.94 -5.43 7.19
CA ASP A 53 -16.28 -6.40 8.07
C ASP A 53 -16.14 -7.83 7.49
N ARG A 54 -16.60 -8.09 6.25
CA ARG A 54 -16.55 -9.43 5.63
C ARG A 54 -15.74 -9.45 4.33
N ASN A 55 -15.88 -8.41 3.53
CA ASN A 55 -15.12 -8.18 2.31
C ASN A 55 -14.99 -6.67 2.09
N ASP A 56 -14.13 -6.02 2.88
CA ASP A 56 -13.99 -4.57 2.87
C ASP A 56 -12.57 -4.10 2.49
N CYS A 57 -12.22 -2.88 2.93
CA CYS A 57 -10.96 -2.24 2.61
C CYS A 57 -9.73 -3.07 3.00
N ASP A 58 -9.75 -3.80 4.12
CA ASP A 58 -8.59 -4.57 4.56
C ASP A 58 -8.36 -5.81 3.67
N ASN A 59 -9.43 -6.52 3.31
CA ASN A 59 -9.41 -7.62 2.34
C ASN A 59 -8.87 -7.15 1.00
N ALA A 60 -9.38 -6.03 0.48
CA ALA A 60 -8.94 -5.47 -0.79
C ALA A 60 -7.43 -5.14 -0.79
N VAL A 61 -6.91 -4.60 0.31
CA VAL A 61 -5.46 -4.31 0.41
C VAL A 61 -4.65 -5.59 0.48
N TRP A 62 -5.08 -6.61 1.23
CA TRP A 62 -4.34 -7.88 1.29
C TRP A 62 -4.27 -8.58 -0.07
N ASP A 63 -5.35 -8.53 -0.85
CA ASP A 63 -5.36 -9.06 -2.21
C ASP A 63 -4.36 -8.31 -3.11
N LEU A 64 -4.36 -6.97 -3.05
CA LEU A 64 -3.43 -6.16 -3.84
C LEU A 64 -1.98 -6.36 -3.40
N VAL A 65 -1.70 -6.46 -2.09
CA VAL A 65 -0.36 -6.78 -1.57
C VAL A 65 0.09 -8.14 -2.08
N GLY A 66 -0.80 -9.14 -2.06
CA GLY A 66 -0.54 -10.47 -2.60
C GLY A 66 -0.21 -10.45 -4.09
N GLU A 67 -0.94 -9.66 -4.88
CA GLU A 67 -0.66 -9.49 -6.31
C GLU A 67 0.71 -8.86 -6.56
N LEU A 68 0.97 -7.71 -5.92
CA LEU A 68 2.19 -6.93 -6.14
C LEU A 68 3.45 -7.66 -5.64
N SER A 69 3.31 -8.51 -4.62
CA SER A 69 4.40 -9.35 -4.12
C SER A 69 4.93 -10.33 -5.17
N LYS A 70 4.12 -10.71 -6.18
CA LYS A 70 4.54 -11.59 -7.28
C LYS A 70 5.65 -10.97 -8.14
N HIS A 71 5.74 -9.64 -8.15
CA HIS A 71 6.81 -8.91 -8.86
C HIS A 71 8.11 -8.85 -8.05
N GLY A 72 8.12 -9.37 -6.81
CA GLY A 72 9.25 -9.26 -5.88
C GLY A 72 9.42 -7.84 -5.33
N TRP A 73 8.41 -6.98 -5.50
CA TRP A 73 8.35 -5.66 -4.91
C TRP A 73 7.85 -5.72 -3.49
N THR A 74 8.25 -4.72 -2.72
CA THR A 74 7.80 -4.59 -1.35
C THR A 74 6.80 -3.46 -1.26
N VAL A 75 5.59 -3.84 -0.89
CA VAL A 75 4.46 -2.97 -0.68
C VAL A 75 3.90 -3.23 0.72
N GLY A 76 3.23 -2.24 1.29
CA GLY A 76 2.77 -2.29 2.67
C GLY A 76 1.30 -1.94 2.80
N LEU A 77 0.70 -2.46 3.85
CA LEU A 77 -0.61 -2.02 4.32
C LEU A 77 -0.44 -0.73 5.14
N CYS A 78 -1.17 0.32 4.77
CA CYS A 78 -1.35 1.51 5.58
C CYS A 78 -2.78 1.51 6.11
N VAL A 79 -2.93 1.27 7.41
CA VAL A 79 -4.23 1.29 8.09
C VAL A 79 -4.46 2.67 8.70
N THR A 80 -5.54 3.32 8.30
CA THR A 80 -6.12 4.44 9.05
C THR A 80 -7.17 3.91 10.02
N ASN A 81 -7.71 4.75 10.91
CA ASN A 81 -8.70 4.28 11.90
C ASN A 81 -10.02 3.76 11.30
N THR A 82 -10.30 4.03 10.03
CA THR A 82 -11.58 3.69 9.37
C THR A 82 -11.42 3.14 7.96
N HIS A 83 -10.19 3.00 7.47
CA HIS A 83 -9.93 2.58 6.09
C HIS A 83 -8.53 2.01 5.95
N ALA A 84 -8.39 0.94 5.18
CA ALA A 84 -7.13 0.36 4.78
C ALA A 84 -6.77 0.79 3.35
N VAL A 85 -5.53 1.22 3.14
CA VAL A 85 -4.97 1.56 1.83
C VAL A 85 -3.62 0.89 1.64
N MET A 86 -3.19 0.72 0.39
CA MET A 86 -1.86 0.19 0.10
C MET A 86 -0.88 1.36 0.00
N GLY A 87 0.24 1.26 0.72
CA GLY A 87 1.37 2.18 0.63
C GLY A 87 2.53 1.55 -0.12
N TYR A 88 3.20 2.33 -0.98
CA TYR A 88 4.36 1.89 -1.74
C TYR A 88 5.47 2.93 -1.73
N VAL A 89 6.70 2.49 -2.02
CA VAL A 89 7.86 3.36 -2.20
C VAL A 89 8.48 3.08 -3.57
N THR A 90 8.66 4.11 -4.37
CA THR A 90 9.23 4.02 -5.71
C THR A 90 10.75 4.12 -5.70
N ASN A 91 11.38 3.76 -6.80
CA ASN A 91 12.84 3.77 -6.95
C ASN A 91 13.47 5.17 -6.96
N ASP A 92 12.67 6.22 -7.15
CA ASP A 92 13.03 7.63 -6.92
C ASP A 92 12.66 8.09 -5.49
N THR A 93 12.40 7.14 -4.60
CA THR A 93 12.15 7.32 -3.16
C THR A 93 10.88 8.11 -2.83
N GLN A 94 9.94 8.20 -3.76
CA GLN A 94 8.62 8.77 -3.47
C GLN A 94 7.75 7.75 -2.73
N VAL A 95 6.99 8.24 -1.76
CA VAL A 95 5.98 7.45 -1.05
C VAL A 95 4.64 7.74 -1.69
N GLY A 96 3.94 6.69 -2.10
CA GLY A 96 2.60 6.78 -2.67
C GLY A 96 1.61 5.92 -1.90
N PHE A 97 0.33 6.21 -2.11
CA PHE A 97 -0.78 5.53 -1.46
C PHE A 97 -1.88 5.31 -2.47
N VAL A 98 -2.45 4.12 -2.48
CA VAL A 98 -3.52 3.77 -3.40
C VAL A 98 -4.65 3.07 -2.66
N ASP A 99 -5.87 3.44 -3.01
CA ASP A 99 -7.07 2.75 -2.56
C ASP A 99 -7.18 1.43 -3.32
N ALA A 100 -7.11 0.31 -2.59
CA ALA A 100 -7.09 -1.02 -3.22
C ALA A 100 -8.45 -1.46 -3.79
N ILE A 101 -9.55 -0.78 -3.45
CA ILE A 101 -10.89 -1.06 -4.01
C ILE A 101 -11.03 -0.38 -5.38
N THR A 102 -10.52 0.83 -5.52
CA THR A 102 -10.78 1.68 -6.69
C THR A 102 -9.56 1.87 -7.60
N GLY A 103 -8.35 1.67 -7.08
CA GLY A 103 -7.10 1.99 -7.77
C GLY A 103 -6.75 3.48 -7.77
N PHE A 104 -7.50 4.32 -7.07
CA PHE A 104 -7.21 5.76 -7.03
C PHE A 104 -6.00 6.06 -6.14
N GLU A 105 -5.06 6.82 -6.70
CA GLU A 105 -3.94 7.40 -5.97
C GLU A 105 -4.46 8.45 -4.97
N LEU A 106 -3.91 8.41 -3.76
CA LEU A 106 -4.28 9.28 -2.66
C LEU A 106 -3.13 10.25 -2.38
N ASN A 107 -3.39 11.55 -2.49
CA ASN A 107 -2.45 12.59 -2.08
C ASN A 107 -2.42 12.66 -0.55
N GLU A 108 -1.53 11.89 0.06
CA GLU A 108 -1.41 11.68 1.51
C GLU A 108 -2.79 11.34 2.13
N PRO A 109 -3.13 10.04 2.34
CA PRO A 109 -4.36 9.74 3.06
C PRO A 109 -4.31 10.57 4.33
N GLN A 110 -5.33 11.41 4.57
CA GLN A 110 -5.39 12.14 5.83
C GLN A 110 -5.41 11.04 6.90
N ILE A 111 -4.25 10.71 7.47
CA ILE A 111 -4.09 9.87 8.64
C ILE A 111 -4.59 10.73 9.82
N LYS A 112 -5.85 11.19 9.71
CA LYS A 112 -6.62 11.72 10.81
C LYS A 112 -7.04 10.49 11.57
N LEU A 113 -6.19 10.12 12.52
CA LEU A 113 -6.53 9.20 13.59
C LEU A 113 -7.67 9.83 14.39
N THR A 114 -8.91 9.69 13.92
CA THR A 114 -10.06 9.98 14.75
C THR A 114 -10.10 8.89 15.80
N VAL A 115 -9.51 9.18 16.96
CA VAL A 115 -9.64 8.33 18.15
C VAL A 115 -11.11 8.41 18.54
N TRP A 116 -11.86 7.32 18.34
CA TRP A 116 -13.17 7.22 18.99
C TRP A 116 -12.94 7.07 20.50
N PRO A 117 -13.69 7.80 21.34
CA PRO A 117 -13.57 7.75 22.80
C PRO A 117 -13.85 6.35 23.37
#